data_AF-A0A7F8QPS7-F1
#
_entry.id   AF-A0A7F8QPS7-F1
#
_cell.length_a   1.000
_cell.length_b   1.000
_cell.length_c   1.000
_cell.angle_alpha   90.00
_cell.angle_beta   90.00
_cell.angle_gamma   90.00
#
_symmetry.space_group_name_H-M   'P 1'
#
loop_
_entity.id
_entity.type
_entity.pdbx_description
1 polymer ?
#
loop_
_entity_poly.entity_id
_entity_poly.type
_entity_poly.pdbx_seq_one_letter_code
_entity_poly.pdbx_strand_id
1 'polypeptide(L)'
;MEKTTWLDVKGNHDAFNIPSLESVENYYRKYSAVRRDGSFHYVHSTPFGNYSFISLDATPNPGPKRPYNFFGILDEKQMEELLLLAKESSRSNHSIWFGHYTTSTILSPSPGIRSIMSSATAYLCGHLHTLGGLMPVLHTRHLQGTLELEVGDWKDNRRYRIFAFDHDLFSFADLVFGEWPVVLITNPKSLLYSCARHEPLERLLHSTHIRVLAFSLSSITSVTVTIDGVHLGQAIHLSGPIFILKWNPRNYSNRTHNIEVTVQKKLGEDVKGIMTGDELLISLLSEVGSLKENLKDSAGRSKSVHHLFSVQEDIHLRFDPLASFILLTDHCIVAQGDPNDELESIL
;
A
#
# COMPACT_ATOMS: atom_id res chain seq x y z
N MET A 1 -9.62 11.69 -24.19
CA MET A 1 -9.95 11.34 -22.80
C MET A 1 -8.64 10.98 -22.11
N GLU A 2 -8.36 11.58 -20.96
CA GLU A 2 -7.21 11.18 -20.13
C GLU A 2 -7.38 9.71 -19.74
N LYS A 3 -6.30 8.93 -19.86
CA LYS A 3 -6.31 7.49 -19.54
C LYS A 3 -6.10 7.21 -18.05
N THR A 4 -5.75 8.24 -17.26
CA THR A 4 -5.31 8.11 -15.87
C THR A 4 -5.91 9.24 -15.04
N THR A 5 -6.56 8.89 -13.94
CA THR A 5 -7.03 9.85 -12.94
C THR A 5 -5.96 10.00 -11.86
N TRP A 6 -5.59 11.24 -11.55
CA TRP A 6 -4.68 11.56 -10.45
C TRP A 6 -5.48 12.03 -9.24
N LEU A 7 -5.25 11.37 -8.10
CA LEU A 7 -5.76 11.77 -6.79
C LEU A 7 -4.56 12.03 -5.90
N ASP A 8 -4.48 13.22 -5.33
CA ASP A 8 -3.35 13.64 -4.50
C ASP A 8 -3.83 14.28 -3.20
N VAL A 9 -2.97 14.24 -2.18
CA VAL A 9 -3.19 14.82 -0.86
C VAL A 9 -1.88 15.43 -0.37
N LYS A 10 -1.96 16.51 0.40
CA LYS A 10 -0.80 17.19 0.96
C LYS A 10 -0.05 16.31 1.94
N GLY A 11 1.27 16.41 1.90
CA GLY A 11 2.12 16.01 3.00
C GLY A 11 2.43 17.14 3.96
N ASN A 12 3.06 16.80 5.08
CA ASN A 12 3.53 17.78 6.07
C ASN A 12 4.55 18.79 5.50
N HIS A 13 5.26 18.41 4.44
CA HIS A 13 6.20 19.25 3.72
C HIS A 13 5.52 20.26 2.78
N ASP A 14 4.32 19.94 2.29
CA ASP A 14 3.51 20.86 1.48
C ASP A 14 2.82 21.94 2.32
N ALA A 15 2.74 21.72 3.64
CA ALA A 15 2.23 22.70 4.61
C ALA A 15 3.36 23.41 5.37
N PHE A 16 4.64 23.15 5.06
CA PHE A 16 5.75 23.66 5.86
C PHE A 16 5.86 25.18 5.85
N ASN A 17 5.72 25.80 7.03
CA ASN A 17 5.82 27.26 7.19
C ASN A 17 4.82 28.02 6.30
N ILE A 18 3.68 27.40 5.97
CA ILE A 18 2.65 28.02 5.15
C ILE A 18 1.68 28.76 6.06
N PRO A 19 1.54 30.10 5.91
CA PRO A 19 0.73 30.91 6.81
C PRO A 19 -0.78 30.69 6.61
N SER A 20 -1.20 30.25 5.42
CA SER A 20 -2.58 29.86 5.13
C SER A 20 -2.69 29.14 3.77
N LEU A 21 -3.82 28.46 3.55
CA LEU A 21 -4.15 27.84 2.26
C LEU A 21 -4.16 28.83 1.08
N GLU A 22 -4.45 30.09 1.35
CA GLU A 22 -4.49 31.16 0.33
C GLU A 22 -3.12 31.77 0.02
N SER A 23 -2.07 31.39 0.76
CA SER A 23 -0.71 31.90 0.54
C SER A 23 -0.19 31.57 -0.86
N VAL A 24 0.57 32.50 -1.44
CA VAL A 24 1.33 32.26 -2.68
C VAL A 24 2.46 31.23 -2.50
N GLU A 25 2.84 30.98 -1.24
CA GLU A 25 3.82 29.96 -0.85
C GLU A 25 3.20 28.54 -0.83
N ASN A 26 1.86 28.43 -0.92
CA ASN A 26 1.16 27.16 -1.05
C ASN A 26 1.32 26.58 -2.47
N TYR A 27 2.46 25.93 -2.70
CA TYR A 27 2.75 25.27 -3.97
C TYR A 27 1.81 24.10 -4.26
N TYR A 28 1.30 23.40 -3.25
CA TYR A 28 0.33 22.33 -3.47
C TYR A 28 -0.92 22.84 -4.19
N ARG A 29 -1.46 24.01 -3.80
CA ARG A 29 -2.58 24.65 -4.51
C ARG A 29 -2.33 24.80 -6.01
N LYS A 30 -1.09 25.07 -6.41
CA LYS A 30 -0.69 25.29 -7.81
C LYS A 30 -0.47 23.98 -8.57
N TYR A 31 0.17 23.00 -7.95
CA TYR A 31 0.64 21.77 -8.62
C TYR A 31 -0.26 20.56 -8.39
N SER A 32 -1.22 20.65 -7.47
CA SER A 32 -2.14 19.56 -7.21
C SER A 32 -2.95 19.21 -8.46
N ALA A 33 -3.13 17.91 -8.67
CA ALA A 33 -3.99 17.41 -9.73
C ALA A 33 -5.48 17.64 -9.40
N VAL A 34 -5.87 17.39 -8.13
CA VAL A 34 -7.25 17.57 -7.67
C VAL A 34 -7.57 19.05 -7.41
N ARG A 35 -6.55 19.88 -7.12
CA ARG A 35 -6.67 21.33 -6.82
C ARG A 35 -7.69 21.63 -5.72
N ARG A 36 -7.75 20.76 -4.72
CA ARG A 36 -8.68 20.86 -3.59
C ARG A 36 -7.91 20.74 -2.28
N ASP A 37 -8.22 21.63 -1.35
CA ASP A 37 -7.78 21.51 0.04
C ASP A 37 -8.78 20.69 0.86
N GLY A 38 -8.27 20.00 1.88
CA GLY A 38 -9.06 19.19 2.78
C GLY A 38 -9.40 17.81 2.22
N SER A 39 -10.05 17.03 3.07
CA SER A 39 -10.50 15.68 2.75
C SER A 39 -11.58 15.68 1.67
N PHE A 40 -11.58 14.65 0.83
CA PHE A 40 -12.54 14.51 -0.25
C PHE A 40 -12.82 13.05 -0.58
N HIS A 41 -13.89 12.82 -1.34
CA HIS A 41 -14.32 11.50 -1.79
C HIS A 41 -14.40 11.46 -3.31
N TYR A 42 -13.78 10.44 -3.90
CA TYR A 42 -13.86 10.11 -5.31
C TYR A 42 -14.43 8.70 -5.48
N VAL A 43 -15.37 8.53 -6.41
CA VAL A 43 -15.95 7.22 -6.73
C VAL A 43 -15.54 6.82 -8.14
N HIS A 44 -14.88 5.66 -8.25
CA HIS A 44 -14.64 5.01 -9.51
C HIS A 44 -15.79 4.03 -9.80
N SER A 45 -16.69 4.41 -10.71
CA SER A 45 -17.82 3.58 -11.12
C SER A 45 -17.47 2.69 -12.30
N THR A 46 -17.79 1.41 -12.16
CA THR A 46 -17.61 0.39 -13.19
C THR A 46 -18.94 -0.35 -13.42
N PRO A 47 -19.11 -1.07 -14.54
CA PRO A 47 -20.30 -1.90 -14.75
C PRO A 47 -20.49 -3.01 -13.69
N PHE A 48 -19.45 -3.36 -12.94
CA PHE A 48 -19.46 -4.46 -11.96
C PHE A 48 -19.38 -3.98 -10.51
N GLY A 49 -19.33 -2.68 -10.26
CA GLY A 49 -19.24 -2.15 -8.90
C GLY A 49 -18.68 -0.74 -8.80
N ASN A 50 -18.76 -0.19 -7.61
CA ASN A 50 -18.22 1.13 -7.27
C ASN A 50 -17.07 0.99 -6.28
N TYR A 51 -16.00 1.74 -6.50
CA TYR A 51 -14.82 1.75 -5.62
C TYR A 51 -14.59 3.17 -5.14
N SER A 52 -14.66 3.36 -3.83
CA SER A 52 -14.48 4.67 -3.18
C SER A 52 -13.03 4.93 -2.82
N PHE A 53 -12.57 6.15 -3.06
CA PHE A 53 -11.27 6.67 -2.65
C PHE A 53 -11.50 7.90 -1.78
N ILE A 54 -11.11 7.81 -0.51
CA ILE A 54 -11.28 8.89 0.47
C ILE A 54 -9.91 9.45 0.82
N SER A 55 -9.70 10.73 0.53
CA SER A 55 -8.52 11.47 0.93
C SER A 55 -8.67 11.92 2.39
N LEU A 56 -7.63 11.69 3.19
CA LEU A 56 -7.49 12.15 4.57
C LEU A 56 -6.43 13.25 4.64
N ASP A 57 -6.88 14.49 4.73
CA ASP A 57 -6.00 15.64 4.97
C ASP A 57 -5.96 15.97 6.47
N ALA A 58 -4.89 15.50 7.14
CA ALA A 58 -4.60 15.84 8.54
C ALA A 58 -3.51 16.92 8.67
N THR A 59 -3.23 17.67 7.59
CA THR A 59 -2.21 18.74 7.66
C THR A 59 -2.73 19.93 8.48
N PRO A 60 -1.97 20.43 9.47
CA PRO A 60 -2.37 21.62 10.21
C PRO A 60 -2.45 22.86 9.33
N ASN A 61 -3.34 23.78 9.67
CA ASN A 61 -3.47 25.08 9.04
C ASN A 61 -3.62 26.18 10.11
N PRO A 62 -2.66 27.11 10.28
CA PRO A 62 -1.42 27.25 9.51
C PRO A 62 -0.48 26.06 9.72
N GLY A 63 0.37 25.80 8.74
CA GLY A 63 1.29 24.68 8.81
C GLY A 63 2.56 25.05 9.58
N PRO A 64 2.82 24.44 10.75
CA PRO A 64 3.89 24.86 11.64
C PRO A 64 5.27 24.49 11.07
N LYS A 65 6.33 25.01 11.71
CA LYS A 65 7.70 24.57 11.45
C LYS A 65 7.97 23.22 12.14
N ARG A 66 9.09 22.58 11.76
CA ARG A 66 9.68 21.47 12.50
C ARG A 66 9.93 21.88 13.97
N PRO A 67 9.72 20.98 14.95
CA PRO A 67 9.26 19.60 14.81
C PRO A 67 7.73 19.43 14.81
N TYR A 68 6.95 20.48 15.08
CA TYR A 68 5.50 20.39 15.30
C TYR A 68 4.70 19.94 14.08
N ASN A 69 5.26 20.05 12.87
CA ASN A 69 4.63 19.56 11.64
C ASN A 69 4.76 18.04 11.45
N PHE A 70 5.47 17.34 12.35
CA PHE A 70 5.57 15.88 12.33
C PHE A 70 4.22 15.22 12.61
N PHE A 71 3.35 15.85 13.41
CA PHE A 71 2.04 15.29 13.73
C PHE A 71 0.96 15.88 12.85
N GLY A 72 0.09 15.01 12.33
CA GLY A 72 -1.18 15.40 11.74
C GLY A 72 -2.18 15.77 12.82
N ILE A 73 -3.08 16.72 12.55
CA ILE A 73 -4.11 17.17 13.49
C ILE A 73 -5.44 17.19 12.75
N LEU A 74 -6.45 16.55 13.36
CA LEU A 74 -7.84 16.61 12.94
C LEU A 74 -8.65 17.24 14.08
N ASP A 75 -9.41 18.29 13.80
CA ASP A 75 -10.37 18.85 14.74
C ASP A 75 -11.74 18.12 14.68
N GLU A 76 -12.67 18.50 15.56
CA GLU A 76 -14.01 17.90 15.62
C GLU A 76 -14.76 18.04 14.30
N LYS A 77 -14.64 19.20 13.63
CA LYS A 77 -15.32 19.47 12.36
C LYS A 77 -14.77 18.58 11.24
N GLN A 78 -13.45 18.44 11.15
CA GLN A 78 -12.80 17.55 10.18
C GLN A 78 -13.19 16.09 10.44
N MET A 79 -13.28 15.68 11.70
CA MET A 79 -13.75 14.33 12.06
C MET A 79 -15.21 14.10 11.65
N GLU A 80 -16.10 15.09 11.83
CA GLU A 80 -17.48 15.02 11.35
C GLU A 80 -17.57 14.93 9.81
N GLU A 81 -16.78 15.72 9.10
CA GLU A 81 -16.70 15.67 7.63
C GLU A 81 -16.24 14.28 7.15
N LEU A 82 -15.18 13.74 7.75
CA LEU A 82 -14.68 12.40 7.43
C LEU A 82 -15.71 11.30 7.72
N LEU A 83 -16.50 11.45 8.79
CA LEU A 83 -17.59 10.52 9.09
C LEU A 83 -18.69 10.56 8.03
N LEU A 84 -18.97 11.72 7.44
CA LEU A 84 -19.91 11.84 6.32
C LEU A 84 -19.37 11.14 5.07
N LEU A 85 -18.09 11.36 4.71
CA LEU A 85 -17.46 10.68 3.58
C LEU A 85 -17.45 9.15 3.78
N ALA A 86 -17.17 8.68 5.00
CA ALA A 86 -17.26 7.27 5.35
C ALA A 86 -18.66 6.69 5.09
N LYS A 87 -19.71 7.41 5.51
CA LYS A 87 -21.12 7.02 5.29
C LYS A 87 -21.48 7.02 3.80
N GLU A 88 -21.03 8.01 3.03
CA GLU A 88 -21.25 8.09 1.58
C GLU A 88 -20.61 6.90 0.84
N SER A 89 -19.47 6.42 1.31
CA SER A 89 -18.79 5.25 0.72
C SER A 89 -19.44 3.90 1.05
N SER A 90 -20.40 3.84 1.97
CA SER A 90 -21.00 2.58 2.48
C SER A 90 -21.66 1.70 1.42
N ARG A 91 -22.02 2.26 0.26
CA ARG A 91 -22.63 1.54 -0.87
C ARG A 91 -21.63 1.09 -1.93
N SER A 92 -20.34 1.40 -1.76
CA SER A 92 -19.28 0.93 -2.64
C SER A 92 -18.90 -0.50 -2.30
N ASN A 93 -18.41 -1.26 -3.29
CA ASN A 93 -17.85 -2.58 -3.08
C ASN A 93 -16.66 -2.50 -2.12
N HIS A 94 -15.81 -1.48 -2.29
CA HIS A 94 -14.69 -1.19 -1.41
C HIS A 94 -14.51 0.30 -1.20
N SER A 95 -13.89 0.66 -0.08
CA SER A 95 -13.29 1.96 0.13
C SER A 95 -11.79 1.83 0.44
N ILE A 96 -11.01 2.65 -0.25
CA ILE A 96 -9.59 2.88 0.01
C ILE A 96 -9.46 4.27 0.59
N TRP A 97 -8.89 4.37 1.76
CA TRP A 97 -8.49 5.64 2.34
C TRP A 97 -7.04 5.92 1.97
N PHE A 98 -6.68 7.17 1.77
CA PHE A 98 -5.29 7.55 1.56
C PHE A 98 -4.99 8.90 2.21
N GLY A 99 -3.79 9.04 2.76
CA GLY A 99 -3.37 10.22 3.50
C GLY A 99 -1.86 10.23 3.64
N HIS A 100 -1.31 11.33 4.16
CA HIS A 100 0.14 11.41 4.36
C HIS A 100 0.59 10.68 5.62
N TYR A 101 0.02 11.05 6.76
CA TYR A 101 0.43 10.57 8.08
C TYR A 101 -0.04 9.14 8.36
N THR A 102 0.76 8.35 9.07
CA THR A 102 0.26 7.12 9.69
C THR A 102 -0.76 7.46 10.78
N THR A 103 -1.68 6.56 11.09
CA THR A 103 -2.69 6.85 12.12
C THR A 103 -2.07 7.04 13.51
N SER A 104 -0.92 6.42 13.78
CA SER A 104 -0.12 6.63 15.00
C SER A 104 0.49 8.02 15.14
N THR A 105 0.55 8.79 14.05
CA THR A 105 1.09 10.16 14.01
C THR A 105 0.00 11.22 13.79
N ILE A 106 -1.28 10.85 13.96
CA ILE A 106 -2.43 11.76 13.88
C ILE A 106 -3.03 11.97 15.26
N LEU A 107 -3.19 13.24 15.65
CA LEU A 107 -4.03 13.66 16.77
C LEU A 107 -5.47 13.82 16.26
N SER A 108 -6.39 13.04 16.80
CA SER A 108 -7.82 13.13 16.45
C SER A 108 -8.70 12.95 17.68
N PRO A 109 -9.75 13.78 17.87
CA PRO A 109 -10.77 13.60 18.90
C PRO A 109 -11.42 12.21 18.87
N SER A 110 -11.99 11.80 20.01
CA SER A 110 -12.81 10.60 20.10
C SER A 110 -13.93 10.63 19.05
N PRO A 111 -14.23 9.51 18.34
CA PRO A 111 -13.77 8.14 18.59
C PRO A 111 -12.41 7.78 17.98
N GLY A 112 -11.72 8.75 17.38
CA GLY A 112 -10.44 8.55 16.70
C GLY A 112 -10.57 8.12 15.25
N ILE A 113 -9.57 8.48 14.43
CA ILE A 113 -9.63 8.31 12.97
C ILE A 113 -9.72 6.83 12.53
N ARG A 114 -9.06 5.91 13.25
CA ARG A 114 -9.15 4.46 13.00
C ARG A 114 -10.59 3.95 13.10
N SER A 115 -11.39 4.50 14.03
CA SER A 115 -12.79 4.14 14.17
C SER A 115 -13.62 4.60 12.97
N ILE A 116 -13.34 5.80 12.44
CA ILE A 116 -14.08 6.34 11.29
C ILE A 116 -13.80 5.53 10.02
N MET A 117 -12.54 5.16 9.77
CA MET A 117 -12.16 4.38 8.58
C MET A 117 -12.37 2.87 8.74
N SER A 118 -13.01 2.40 9.81
CA SER A 118 -13.10 0.98 10.18
C SER A 118 -13.79 0.05 9.17
N SER A 119 -14.54 0.60 8.21
CA SER A 119 -15.14 -0.15 7.10
C SER A 119 -14.25 -0.25 5.87
N ALA A 120 -13.13 0.48 5.83
CA ALA A 120 -12.23 0.53 4.71
C ALA A 120 -11.47 -0.78 4.53
N THR A 121 -11.20 -1.11 3.27
CA THR A 121 -10.35 -2.25 2.92
C THR A 121 -8.89 -1.95 3.30
N ALA A 122 -8.42 -0.74 2.98
CA ALA A 122 -7.09 -0.29 3.34
C ALA A 122 -7.02 1.23 3.50
N TYR A 123 -6.10 1.67 4.37
CA TYR A 123 -5.56 3.01 4.47
C TYR A 123 -4.13 3.02 3.93
N LEU A 124 -3.91 3.76 2.85
CA LEU A 124 -2.62 3.92 2.18
C LEU A 124 -1.96 5.20 2.69
N CYS A 125 -0.80 5.07 3.33
CA CYS A 125 -0.12 6.21 3.94
C CYS A 125 1.39 6.23 3.68
N GLY A 126 2.06 7.27 4.14
CA GLY A 126 3.51 7.45 4.05
C GLY A 126 4.06 8.01 5.35
N HIS A 127 4.73 9.17 5.25
CA HIS A 127 5.29 9.96 6.36
C HIS A 127 6.47 9.34 7.12
N LEU A 128 6.41 8.08 7.54
CA LEU A 128 7.49 7.42 8.28
C LEU A 128 8.62 6.92 7.38
N HIS A 129 8.37 6.79 6.07
CA HIS A 129 9.35 6.43 5.06
C HIS A 129 10.03 5.10 5.38
N THR A 130 9.27 4.08 5.82
CA THR A 130 9.85 2.80 6.28
C THR A 130 10.93 2.97 7.37
N LEU A 131 10.80 3.99 8.22
CA LEU A 131 11.82 4.45 9.18
C LEU A 131 13.17 4.73 8.52
N GLY A 132 13.15 5.50 7.43
CA GLY A 132 14.34 5.77 6.60
C GLY A 132 14.85 4.54 5.87
N GLY A 133 14.00 3.53 5.64
CA GLY A 133 14.35 2.26 5.01
C GLY A 133 14.78 1.15 5.98
N LEU A 134 14.94 1.44 7.28
CA LEU A 134 15.35 0.45 8.28
C LEU A 134 14.32 -0.65 8.50
N MET A 135 13.04 -0.36 8.24
CA MET A 135 11.97 -1.35 8.34
C MET A 135 11.21 -1.44 7.02
N PRO A 136 11.64 -2.34 6.11
CA PRO A 136 11.20 -2.35 4.71
C PRO A 136 9.70 -2.63 4.52
N VAL A 137 9.00 -3.08 5.58
CA VAL A 137 7.57 -3.34 5.60
C VAL A 137 6.97 -2.70 6.86
N LEU A 138 6.22 -1.61 6.67
CA LEU A 138 5.44 -0.95 7.71
C LEU A 138 3.94 -1.18 7.45
N HIS A 139 3.48 -2.41 7.69
CA HIS A 139 2.08 -2.78 7.53
C HIS A 139 1.49 -3.27 8.84
N THR A 140 0.22 -2.99 9.04
CA THR A 140 -0.55 -3.56 10.14
C THR A 140 -2.01 -3.72 9.76
N ARG A 141 -2.79 -4.26 10.70
CA ARG A 141 -4.24 -4.35 10.61
C ARG A 141 -4.87 -3.74 11.85
N HIS A 142 -5.83 -2.85 11.65
CA HIS A 142 -6.64 -2.30 12.72
C HIS A 142 -7.55 -3.37 13.31
N LEU A 143 -8.06 -3.14 14.53
CA LEU A 143 -8.96 -4.06 15.21
C LEU A 143 -10.17 -4.44 14.35
N GLN A 144 -10.69 -3.48 13.57
CA GLN A 144 -11.85 -3.71 12.73
C GLN A 144 -11.55 -4.40 11.39
N GLY A 145 -10.29 -4.64 11.04
CA GLY A 145 -9.91 -5.40 9.85
C GLY A 145 -9.25 -4.58 8.75
N THR A 146 -9.42 -3.25 8.77
CA THR A 146 -8.78 -2.30 7.85
C THR A 146 -7.26 -2.47 7.88
N LEU A 147 -6.67 -2.61 6.70
CA LEU A 147 -5.21 -2.65 6.56
C LEU A 147 -4.66 -1.22 6.65
N GLU A 148 -3.62 -0.98 7.43
CA GLU A 148 -2.84 0.25 7.35
C GLU A 148 -1.50 -0.10 6.71
N LEU A 149 -1.27 0.50 5.55
CA LEU A 149 -0.19 0.11 4.67
C LEU A 149 0.65 1.35 4.34
N GLU A 150 1.65 1.62 5.17
CA GLU A 150 2.66 2.63 4.84
C GLU A 150 3.49 2.14 3.66
N VAL A 151 3.89 3.06 2.79
CA VAL A 151 4.86 2.79 1.73
C VAL A 151 6.03 3.74 1.90
N GLY A 152 7.25 3.20 1.75
CA GLY A 152 8.48 3.99 1.82
C GLY A 152 8.48 5.13 0.81
N ASP A 153 9.39 6.09 0.98
CA ASP A 153 9.42 7.27 0.14
C ASP A 153 9.86 7.00 -1.30
N TRP A 154 9.38 7.87 -2.18
CA TRP A 154 9.87 7.98 -3.54
C TRP A 154 11.22 8.71 -3.64
N LYS A 155 11.52 9.62 -2.71
CA LYS A 155 12.61 10.60 -2.83
C LYS A 155 14.00 9.96 -2.82
N ASP A 156 14.26 9.15 -1.80
CA ASP A 156 15.50 8.49 -1.45
C ASP A 156 15.39 6.97 -1.70
N ASN A 157 14.29 6.33 -1.28
CA ASN A 157 14.12 4.87 -1.38
C ASN A 157 13.44 4.39 -2.67
N ARG A 158 12.96 5.32 -3.53
CA ARG A 158 12.35 5.03 -4.84
C ARG A 158 11.20 4.00 -4.76
N ARG A 159 10.49 3.96 -3.64
CA ARG A 159 9.40 3.00 -3.41
C ARG A 159 8.10 3.47 -4.02
N TYR A 160 7.31 2.51 -4.51
CA TYR A 160 5.94 2.73 -4.94
C TYR A 160 5.11 1.46 -4.76
N ARG A 161 3.78 1.61 -4.69
CA ARG A 161 2.85 0.49 -4.60
C ARG A 161 2.01 0.38 -5.85
N ILE A 162 1.76 -0.85 -6.30
CA ILE A 162 0.62 -1.16 -7.17
C ILE A 162 -0.39 -1.99 -6.38
N PHE A 163 -1.66 -1.83 -6.67
CA PHE A 163 -2.71 -2.70 -6.14
C PHE A 163 -3.77 -2.98 -7.21
N ALA A 164 -4.55 -4.03 -6.98
CA ALA A 164 -5.66 -4.42 -7.83
C ALA A 164 -6.79 -5.01 -6.99
N PHE A 165 -8.02 -4.77 -7.45
CA PHE A 165 -9.19 -5.54 -7.05
C PHE A 165 -9.45 -6.57 -8.13
N ASP A 166 -9.43 -7.85 -7.76
CA ASP A 166 -9.70 -8.96 -8.66
C ASP A 166 -10.91 -9.74 -8.14
N HIS A 167 -12.07 -9.52 -8.74
CA HIS A 167 -13.35 -10.02 -8.22
C HIS A 167 -13.59 -9.58 -6.77
N ASP A 168 -13.35 -8.30 -6.46
CA ASP A 168 -13.45 -7.71 -5.12
C ASP A 168 -12.45 -8.29 -4.09
N LEU A 169 -11.38 -8.95 -4.55
CA LEU A 169 -10.26 -9.35 -3.71
C LEU A 169 -9.12 -8.35 -3.88
N PHE A 170 -8.72 -7.71 -2.79
CA PHE A 170 -7.66 -6.70 -2.76
C PHE A 170 -6.27 -7.36 -2.68
N SER A 171 -5.42 -7.09 -3.66
CA SER A 171 -4.01 -7.51 -3.66
C SER A 171 -3.11 -6.34 -4.01
N PHE A 172 -1.91 -6.28 -3.44
CA PHE A 172 -0.95 -5.22 -3.72
C PHE A 172 0.49 -5.73 -3.65
N ALA A 173 1.40 -4.93 -4.19
CA ALA A 173 2.83 -5.14 -4.09
C ALA A 173 3.56 -3.80 -3.92
N ASP A 174 4.49 -3.77 -2.97
CA ASP A 174 5.46 -2.69 -2.82
C ASP A 174 6.70 -2.99 -3.65
N LEU A 175 7.16 -1.98 -4.37
CA LEU A 175 8.10 -2.09 -5.46
C LEU A 175 9.14 -0.98 -5.36
N VAL A 176 10.29 -1.19 -5.99
CA VAL A 176 11.32 -0.18 -6.19
C VAL A 176 11.30 0.23 -7.65
N PHE A 177 11.33 1.53 -7.91
CA PHE A 177 11.41 2.05 -9.27
C PHE A 177 12.67 1.54 -9.98
N GLY A 178 12.54 1.26 -11.29
CA GLY A 178 13.62 0.69 -12.10
C GLY A 178 13.75 -0.83 -12.00
N GLU A 179 13.07 -1.48 -11.05
CA GLU A 179 13.13 -2.94 -10.92
C GLU A 179 12.07 -3.65 -11.76
N TRP A 180 12.53 -4.37 -12.79
CA TRP A 180 11.70 -5.13 -13.70
C TRP A 180 12.05 -6.63 -13.70
N PRO A 181 11.09 -7.53 -13.99
CA PRO A 181 9.67 -7.26 -14.17
C PRO A 181 8.96 -6.93 -12.84
N VAL A 182 7.81 -6.26 -12.94
CA VAL A 182 6.88 -6.06 -11.82
C VAL A 182 5.84 -7.17 -11.85
N VAL A 183 5.57 -7.80 -10.71
CA VAL A 183 4.68 -8.96 -10.61
C VAL A 183 3.75 -8.80 -9.41
N LEU A 184 2.45 -9.01 -9.62
CA LEU A 184 1.43 -9.06 -8.57
C LEU A 184 0.53 -10.27 -8.81
N ILE A 185 0.53 -11.22 -7.88
CA ILE A 185 -0.43 -12.33 -7.87
C ILE A 185 -1.74 -11.78 -7.29
N THR A 186 -2.79 -11.71 -8.11
CA THR A 186 -4.11 -11.21 -7.67
C THR A 186 -5.04 -12.32 -7.22
N ASN A 187 -4.87 -13.52 -7.78
CA ASN A 187 -5.61 -14.70 -7.37
C ASN A 187 -4.75 -15.97 -7.47
N PRO A 188 -4.63 -16.80 -6.41
CA PRO A 188 -5.15 -16.56 -5.06
C PRO A 188 -4.40 -15.42 -4.36
N LYS A 189 -5.12 -14.56 -3.61
CA LYS A 189 -4.52 -13.45 -2.87
C LYS A 189 -3.70 -13.92 -1.67
N SER A 190 -2.83 -13.05 -1.17
CA SER A 190 -2.02 -13.32 0.03
C SER A 190 -2.89 -13.42 1.28
N LEU A 191 -2.71 -14.50 2.04
CA LEU A 191 -3.42 -14.81 3.29
C LEU A 191 -3.19 -13.76 4.37
N LEU A 192 -1.97 -13.21 4.47
CA LEU A 192 -1.63 -12.19 5.47
C LEU A 192 -2.53 -10.96 5.38
N TYR A 193 -2.92 -10.61 4.15
CA TYR A 193 -3.71 -9.42 3.83
C TYR A 193 -5.20 -9.73 3.58
N SER A 194 -5.68 -10.94 3.86
CA SER A 194 -7.09 -11.30 3.70
C SER A 194 -7.96 -10.78 4.86
N CYS A 195 -9.17 -10.29 4.57
CA CYS A 195 -10.16 -9.94 5.60
C CYS A 195 -11.59 -10.30 5.16
N ALA A 196 -12.19 -11.33 5.75
CA ALA A 196 -13.58 -11.71 5.45
C ALA A 196 -14.62 -10.60 5.75
N ARG A 197 -14.27 -9.64 6.62
CA ARG A 197 -15.14 -8.49 6.91
C ARG A 197 -15.18 -7.47 5.77
N HIS A 198 -14.11 -7.36 4.99
CA HIS A 198 -13.98 -6.32 3.96
C HIS A 198 -13.90 -6.89 2.54
N GLU A 199 -13.84 -8.21 2.39
CA GLU A 199 -13.64 -8.90 1.12
C GLU A 199 -14.46 -10.20 1.07
N PRO A 200 -15.05 -10.53 -0.10
CA PRO A 200 -15.78 -11.78 -0.31
C PRO A 200 -14.82 -12.95 -0.57
N LEU A 201 -14.15 -13.42 0.48
CA LEU A 201 -13.11 -14.46 0.40
C LEU A 201 -13.64 -15.80 -0.16
N GLU A 202 -14.94 -16.08 -0.03
CA GLU A 202 -15.59 -17.26 -0.60
C GLU A 202 -15.41 -17.35 -2.13
N ARG A 203 -15.18 -16.22 -2.81
CA ARG A 203 -14.93 -16.19 -4.26
C ARG A 203 -13.66 -16.94 -4.65
N LEU A 204 -12.69 -17.11 -3.74
CA LEU A 204 -11.50 -17.92 -3.97
C LEU A 204 -11.85 -19.39 -4.30
N LEU A 205 -12.86 -19.95 -3.62
CA LEU A 205 -13.34 -21.34 -3.82
C LEU A 205 -13.95 -21.57 -5.20
N HIS A 206 -14.41 -20.50 -5.85
CA HIS A 206 -15.10 -20.54 -7.14
C HIS A 206 -14.23 -20.04 -8.29
N SER A 207 -13.00 -19.59 -8.01
CA SER A 207 -12.11 -19.08 -9.04
C SER A 207 -11.61 -20.20 -9.97
N THR A 208 -11.76 -20.00 -11.27
CA THR A 208 -11.33 -20.95 -12.31
C THR A 208 -9.89 -20.74 -12.76
N HIS A 209 -9.26 -19.62 -12.40
CA HIS A 209 -7.92 -19.25 -12.85
C HIS A 209 -7.08 -18.64 -11.74
N ILE A 210 -5.81 -19.02 -11.66
CA ILE A 210 -4.76 -18.19 -11.07
C ILE A 210 -4.58 -16.98 -11.98
N ARG A 211 -4.47 -15.79 -11.39
CA ARG A 211 -4.34 -14.53 -12.13
C ARG A 211 -3.17 -13.72 -11.60
N VAL A 212 -2.37 -13.22 -12.53
CA VAL A 212 -1.14 -12.48 -12.27
C VAL A 212 -1.13 -11.25 -13.14
N LEU A 213 -0.81 -10.10 -12.55
CA LEU A 213 -0.39 -8.92 -13.28
C LEU A 213 1.13 -8.93 -13.40
N ALA A 214 1.64 -8.92 -14.63
CA ALA A 214 3.06 -8.85 -14.90
C ALA A 214 3.36 -7.71 -15.88
N PHE A 215 4.27 -6.82 -15.50
CA PHE A 215 4.70 -5.68 -16.29
C PHE A 215 6.21 -5.75 -16.52
N SER A 216 6.65 -5.33 -17.69
CA SER A 216 8.06 -5.30 -18.07
C SER A 216 8.26 -4.34 -19.22
N LEU A 217 9.42 -3.66 -19.26
CA LEU A 217 9.84 -2.85 -20.40
C LEU A 217 10.22 -3.71 -21.61
N SER A 218 10.80 -4.89 -21.35
CA SER A 218 11.09 -5.92 -22.35
C SER A 218 9.95 -6.93 -22.45
N SER A 219 9.80 -7.61 -23.58
CA SER A 219 8.76 -8.64 -23.74
C SER A 219 8.89 -9.76 -22.70
N ILE A 220 7.81 -10.08 -22.01
CA ILE A 220 7.72 -11.23 -21.12
C ILE A 220 7.72 -12.51 -21.96
N THR A 221 8.63 -13.44 -21.66
CA THR A 221 8.76 -14.72 -22.36
C THR A 221 8.00 -15.84 -21.69
N SER A 222 7.90 -15.82 -20.36
CA SER A 222 7.16 -16.84 -19.62
C SER A 222 6.68 -16.30 -18.26
N VAL A 223 5.55 -16.82 -17.80
CA VAL A 223 5.04 -16.64 -16.44
C VAL A 223 4.77 -18.03 -15.89
N THR A 224 5.66 -18.53 -15.04
CA THR A 224 5.59 -19.89 -14.50
C THR A 224 4.98 -19.87 -13.11
N VAL A 225 4.04 -20.76 -12.84
CA VAL A 225 3.39 -20.89 -11.53
C VAL A 225 3.77 -22.21 -10.89
N THR A 226 4.15 -22.15 -9.62
CA THR A 226 4.33 -23.32 -8.76
C THR A 226 3.50 -23.18 -7.48
N ILE A 227 3.02 -24.29 -6.94
CA ILE A 227 2.34 -24.33 -5.64
C ILE A 227 2.98 -25.43 -4.80
N ASP A 228 3.40 -25.11 -3.58
CA ASP A 228 4.13 -26.00 -2.68
C ASP A 228 5.37 -26.65 -3.34
N GLY A 229 6.05 -25.90 -4.20
CA GLY A 229 7.20 -26.37 -4.98
C GLY A 229 6.85 -27.24 -6.20
N VAL A 230 5.57 -27.56 -6.41
CA VAL A 230 5.11 -28.34 -7.57
C VAL A 230 4.83 -27.40 -8.74
N HIS A 231 5.48 -27.63 -9.88
CA HIS A 231 5.23 -26.89 -11.12
C HIS A 231 3.82 -27.17 -11.65
N LEU A 232 2.98 -26.13 -11.68
CA LEU A 232 1.59 -26.24 -12.14
C LEU A 232 1.45 -25.95 -13.63
N GLY A 233 2.26 -25.03 -14.17
CA GLY A 233 2.29 -24.71 -15.59
C GLY A 233 2.75 -23.28 -15.90
N GLN A 234 2.66 -22.91 -17.18
CA GLN A 234 2.90 -21.55 -17.66
C GLN A 234 1.57 -20.83 -17.91
N ALA A 235 1.41 -19.65 -17.32
CA ALA A 235 0.24 -18.81 -17.51
C ALA A 235 0.23 -18.20 -18.92
N ILE A 236 -0.97 -18.12 -19.50
CA ILE A 236 -1.21 -17.59 -20.84
C ILE A 236 -1.47 -16.08 -20.72
N HIS A 237 -0.87 -15.29 -21.61
CA HIS A 237 -1.17 -13.87 -21.74
C HIS A 237 -2.61 -13.67 -22.22
N LEU A 238 -3.43 -12.95 -21.45
CA LEU A 238 -4.83 -12.67 -21.79
C LEU A 238 -4.95 -11.31 -22.49
N SER A 239 -4.55 -10.25 -21.81
CA SER A 239 -4.58 -8.88 -22.31
C SER A 239 -3.81 -7.95 -21.36
N GLY A 240 -3.27 -6.84 -21.88
CA GLY A 240 -2.53 -5.87 -21.07
C GLY A 240 -1.45 -6.57 -20.22
N PRO A 241 -1.39 -6.33 -18.89
CA PRO A 241 -0.48 -7.03 -17.98
C PRO A 241 -1.02 -8.36 -17.44
N ILE A 242 -2.18 -8.84 -17.88
CA ILE A 242 -2.89 -9.98 -17.27
C ILE A 242 -2.41 -11.31 -17.86
N PHE A 243 -1.97 -12.20 -16.98
CA PHE A 243 -1.66 -13.60 -17.27
C PHE A 243 -2.54 -14.52 -16.44
N ILE A 244 -3.04 -15.60 -17.06
CA ILE A 244 -3.97 -16.53 -16.43
C ILE A 244 -3.50 -17.97 -16.55
N LEU A 245 -3.68 -18.77 -15.50
CA LEU A 245 -3.45 -20.21 -15.51
C LEU A 245 -4.67 -20.92 -14.95
N LYS A 246 -5.23 -21.87 -15.70
CA LYS A 246 -6.35 -22.69 -15.21
C LYS A 246 -5.91 -23.47 -13.98
N TRP A 247 -6.78 -23.51 -12.97
CA TRP A 247 -6.56 -24.31 -11.78
C TRP A 247 -7.89 -24.79 -11.20
N ASN A 248 -7.83 -25.65 -10.18
CA ASN A 248 -8.99 -26.02 -9.39
C ASN A 248 -8.71 -25.73 -7.90
N PRO A 249 -9.34 -24.71 -7.30
CA PRO A 249 -9.08 -24.32 -5.90
C PRO A 249 -9.44 -25.44 -4.90
N ARG A 250 -10.33 -26.37 -5.29
CA ARG A 250 -10.68 -27.54 -4.46
C ARG A 250 -9.49 -28.46 -4.17
N ASN A 251 -8.49 -28.46 -5.05
CA ASN A 251 -7.26 -29.23 -4.84
C ASN A 251 -6.37 -28.64 -3.72
N TYR A 252 -6.66 -27.42 -3.28
CA TYR A 252 -5.88 -26.64 -2.33
C TYR A 252 -6.73 -26.18 -1.12
N SER A 253 -7.81 -26.89 -0.84
CA SER A 253 -8.78 -26.53 0.21
C SER A 253 -8.52 -27.27 1.54
N ASN A 254 -7.34 -27.85 1.76
CA ASN A 254 -7.05 -28.66 2.95
C ASN A 254 -6.12 -27.98 3.96
N ARG A 255 -5.38 -26.95 3.55
CA ARG A 255 -4.44 -26.20 4.41
C ARG A 255 -4.07 -24.87 3.76
N THR A 256 -3.15 -24.15 4.40
CA THR A 256 -2.40 -23.05 3.77
C THR A 256 -1.37 -23.60 2.79
N HIS A 257 -1.24 -22.95 1.64
CA HIS A 257 -0.33 -23.30 0.56
C HIS A 257 0.58 -22.13 0.21
N ASN A 258 1.78 -22.42 -0.31
CA ASN A 258 2.68 -21.40 -0.84
C ASN A 258 2.57 -21.36 -2.36
N ILE A 259 2.14 -20.24 -2.93
CA ILE A 259 2.20 -19.99 -4.37
C ILE A 259 3.46 -19.20 -4.69
N GLU A 260 4.16 -19.59 -5.75
CA GLU A 260 5.28 -18.83 -6.31
C GLU A 260 5.04 -18.64 -7.81
N VAL A 261 5.26 -17.40 -8.26
CA VAL A 261 5.18 -17.02 -9.67
C VAL A 261 6.52 -16.44 -10.10
N THR A 262 7.09 -17.06 -11.14
CA THR A 262 8.36 -16.66 -11.74
C THR A 262 8.11 -16.10 -13.13
N VAL A 263 8.40 -14.81 -13.31
CA VAL A 263 8.26 -14.11 -14.59
C VAL A 263 9.63 -13.97 -15.23
N GLN A 264 9.76 -14.40 -16.48
CA GLN A 264 10.95 -14.20 -17.30
C GLN A 264 10.68 -13.20 -18.42
N LYS A 265 11.66 -12.35 -18.71
CA LYS A 265 11.63 -11.40 -19.83
C LYS A 265 12.77 -11.65 -20.80
N LYS A 266 12.60 -11.22 -22.05
CA LYS A 266 13.69 -11.15 -23.03
C LYS A 266 14.78 -10.23 -22.49
N LEU A 267 16.03 -10.56 -22.82
CA LEU A 267 17.14 -9.65 -22.60
C LEU A 267 16.98 -8.46 -23.56
N GLY A 268 16.51 -7.34 -23.02
CA GLY A 268 16.44 -6.04 -23.69
C GLY A 268 17.25 -5.00 -22.93
N GLU A 269 17.46 -3.82 -23.53
CA GLU A 269 18.37 -2.74 -23.10
C GLU A 269 17.99 -2.04 -21.77
N ASP A 270 17.35 -2.75 -20.82
CA ASP A 270 17.00 -2.24 -19.50
C ASP A 270 18.23 -1.80 -18.68
N VAL A 271 19.45 -2.05 -19.19
CA VAL A 271 20.75 -1.69 -18.60
C VAL A 271 21.24 -0.28 -19.03
N LYS A 272 20.56 0.42 -19.97
CA LYS A 272 21.07 1.71 -20.50
C LYS A 272 20.27 2.97 -20.12
N GLY A 273 19.14 2.84 -19.43
CA GLY A 273 18.29 3.97 -19.10
C GLY A 273 18.18 4.19 -17.59
N ILE A 274 18.84 5.24 -17.10
CA ILE A 274 18.75 5.79 -15.73
C ILE A 274 19.61 5.03 -14.71
N MET A 275 20.92 5.26 -14.78
CA MET A 275 21.78 5.22 -13.59
C MET A 275 22.43 6.59 -13.51
N THR A 276 21.96 7.45 -12.60
CA THR A 276 22.72 8.65 -12.22
C THR A 276 23.77 8.23 -11.19
N GLY A 277 24.93 8.91 -11.17
CA GLY A 277 26.13 8.46 -10.44
C GLY A 277 25.97 8.15 -8.95
N ASP A 278 24.86 8.56 -8.33
CA ASP A 278 24.57 8.35 -6.91
C ASP A 278 23.87 6.99 -6.62
N GLU A 279 23.26 6.34 -7.61
CA GLU A 279 22.51 5.07 -7.44
C GLU A 279 23.43 3.85 -7.26
N LEU A 280 24.71 3.96 -7.66
CA LEU A 280 25.73 2.92 -7.47
C LEU A 280 26.12 2.72 -6.00
N LEU A 281 25.94 3.75 -5.15
CA LEU A 281 26.30 3.68 -3.73
C LEU A 281 25.19 3.05 -2.89
N ILE A 282 23.92 3.27 -3.25
CA ILE A 282 22.75 2.73 -2.54
C ILE A 282 22.59 1.23 -2.81
N SER A 283 22.88 0.78 -4.03
CA SER A 283 22.90 -0.65 -4.40
C SER A 283 23.89 -1.48 -3.57
N LEU A 284 24.96 -0.88 -3.03
CA LEU A 284 25.94 -1.59 -2.21
C LEU A 284 25.55 -1.67 -0.73
N LEU A 285 24.54 -0.92 -0.28
CA LEU A 285 24.18 -0.80 1.14
C LEU A 285 22.90 -1.56 1.54
N SER A 286 22.14 -2.11 0.59
CA SER A 286 20.89 -2.83 0.86
C SER A 286 21.06 -4.30 1.27
N GLU A 287 22.30 -4.78 1.51
CA GLU A 287 22.58 -6.20 1.78
C GLU A 287 22.35 -6.64 3.25
N VAL A 288 21.68 -5.83 4.07
CA VAL A 288 21.42 -6.17 5.49
C VAL A 288 19.97 -5.88 5.86
N GLY A 289 19.09 -6.87 5.70
CA GLY A 289 17.70 -6.78 6.18
C GLY A 289 16.82 -7.95 5.74
N SER A 290 16.83 -9.04 6.51
CA SER A 290 16.10 -10.29 6.23
C SER A 290 14.57 -10.11 6.19
N LEU A 291 13.95 -10.42 5.05
CA LEU A 291 12.68 -11.14 4.91
C LEU A 291 12.68 -11.76 3.50
N LYS A 292 12.74 -13.10 3.42
CA LYS A 292 12.89 -13.94 2.20
C LYS A 292 12.59 -13.21 0.88
N GLU A 293 13.64 -12.65 0.31
CA GLU A 293 13.55 -11.76 -0.83
C GLU A 293 13.16 -12.47 -2.12
N ASN A 294 12.49 -11.71 -2.99
CA ASN A 294 12.28 -12.01 -4.39
C ASN A 294 13.63 -12.37 -5.04
N LEU A 295 13.88 -13.65 -5.30
CA LEU A 295 15.08 -14.08 -6.00
C LEU A 295 15.02 -13.53 -7.43
N LYS A 296 15.94 -12.61 -7.72
CA LYS A 296 16.26 -12.17 -9.08
C LYS A 296 17.48 -12.92 -9.55
N ASP A 297 17.55 -13.21 -10.84
CA ASP A 297 18.83 -13.59 -11.44
C ASP A 297 19.75 -12.36 -11.52
N SER A 298 21.06 -12.59 -11.49
CA SER A 298 22.09 -11.52 -11.53
C SER A 298 22.03 -10.65 -12.79
N ALA A 299 21.27 -11.06 -13.81
CA ALA A 299 21.06 -10.34 -15.06
C ALA A 299 19.70 -9.62 -15.15
N GLY A 300 18.88 -9.67 -14.09
CA GLY A 300 17.54 -9.05 -14.06
C GLY A 300 16.61 -9.55 -15.15
N ARG A 301 16.76 -10.80 -15.62
CA ARG A 301 15.91 -11.45 -16.62
C ARG A 301 14.71 -12.15 -15.99
N SER A 302 14.76 -12.46 -14.69
CA SER A 302 13.64 -13.07 -13.98
C SER A 302 13.37 -12.45 -12.62
N LYS A 303 12.10 -12.46 -12.22
CA LYS A 303 11.67 -12.17 -10.85
C LYS A 303 10.69 -13.23 -10.38
N SER A 304 10.95 -13.76 -9.20
CA SER A 304 10.03 -14.66 -8.49
C SER A 304 9.36 -13.91 -7.35
N VAL A 305 8.04 -14.01 -7.26
CA VAL A 305 7.25 -13.50 -6.13
C VAL A 305 6.47 -14.67 -5.53
N HIS A 306 6.33 -14.70 -4.22
CA HIS A 306 5.62 -15.77 -3.53
C HIS A 306 4.84 -15.25 -2.33
N HIS A 307 3.76 -15.94 -1.98
CA HIS A 307 3.05 -15.73 -0.72
C HIS A 307 2.30 -16.97 -0.29
N LEU A 308 1.89 -16.98 0.98
CA LEU A 308 0.95 -17.95 1.49
C LEU A 308 -0.48 -17.58 1.09
N PHE A 309 -1.28 -18.56 0.69
CA PHE A 309 -2.72 -18.41 0.46
C PHE A 309 -3.50 -19.52 1.16
N SER A 310 -4.78 -19.25 1.46
CA SER A 310 -5.75 -20.25 1.90
C SER A 310 -7.02 -20.05 1.09
N VAL A 311 -7.65 -21.15 0.70
CA VAL A 311 -8.99 -21.14 0.08
C VAL A 311 -10.08 -21.32 1.14
N GLN A 312 -9.72 -21.77 2.34
CA GLN A 312 -10.62 -21.81 3.50
C GLN A 312 -10.66 -20.44 4.20
N GLU A 313 -11.83 -20.08 4.71
CA GLU A 313 -12.05 -18.91 5.57
C GLU A 313 -11.38 -19.11 6.96
N ASP A 314 -11.13 -18.01 7.68
CA ASP A 314 -10.72 -17.96 9.09
C ASP A 314 -9.27 -18.29 9.51
N ILE A 315 -8.30 -18.28 8.58
CA ILE A 315 -6.88 -18.31 8.96
C ILE A 315 -6.30 -16.88 8.93
N HIS A 316 -6.02 -16.31 10.11
CA HIS A 316 -5.36 -15.01 10.23
C HIS A 316 -3.88 -15.17 10.59
N LEU A 317 -3.01 -14.70 9.70
CA LEU A 317 -1.61 -14.47 10.03
C LEU A 317 -1.46 -13.13 10.76
N ARG A 318 -0.46 -13.06 11.64
CA ARG A 318 -0.11 -11.82 12.35
C ARG A 318 0.91 -11.04 11.53
N PHE A 319 0.78 -9.72 11.62
CA PHE A 319 1.79 -8.78 11.12
C PHE A 319 3.03 -8.81 12.01
N ASP A 320 4.11 -8.22 11.52
CA ASP A 320 5.32 -8.01 12.31
C ASP A 320 4.97 -7.23 13.59
N PRO A 321 5.31 -7.73 14.79
CA PRO A 321 4.93 -7.09 16.05
C PRO A 321 5.48 -5.68 16.21
N LEU A 322 6.68 -5.40 15.69
CA LEU A 322 7.31 -4.08 15.80
C LEU A 322 6.64 -3.09 14.83
N ALA A 323 6.39 -3.50 13.59
CA ALA A 323 5.62 -2.70 12.64
C ALA A 323 4.21 -2.39 13.17
N SER A 324 3.53 -3.40 13.72
CA SER A 324 2.24 -3.21 14.37
C SER A 324 2.33 -2.28 15.57
N PHE A 325 3.35 -2.38 16.41
CA PHE A 325 3.55 -1.47 17.54
C PHE A 325 3.69 -0.02 17.08
N ILE A 326 4.53 0.24 16.07
CA ILE A 326 4.78 1.59 15.54
C ILE A 326 3.51 2.22 14.92
N LEU A 327 2.68 1.42 14.25
CA LEU A 327 1.49 1.93 13.56
C LEU A 327 0.24 1.99 14.43
N LEU A 328 0.17 1.17 15.49
CA LEU A 328 -1.00 1.09 16.36
C LEU A 328 -0.84 1.84 17.69
N THR A 329 0.38 2.22 18.08
CA THR A 329 0.62 3.02 19.28
C THR A 329 0.45 4.50 18.95
N ASP A 330 -0.34 5.22 19.74
CA ASP A 330 -0.58 6.66 19.52
C ASP A 330 0.63 7.46 20.03
N HIS A 331 1.67 7.56 19.21
CA HIS A 331 2.93 8.23 19.57
C HIS A 331 2.76 9.72 19.84
N CYS A 332 1.71 10.35 19.31
CA CYS A 332 1.34 11.72 19.65
C CYS A 332 1.05 11.92 21.14
N ILE A 333 0.50 10.90 21.81
CA ILE A 333 0.18 10.96 23.25
C ILE A 333 1.46 10.80 24.08
N VAL A 334 2.39 9.96 23.64
CA VAL A 334 3.69 9.76 24.29
C VAL A 334 4.55 11.04 24.22
N ALA A 335 4.51 11.76 23.11
CA ALA A 335 5.24 13.03 22.95
C ALA A 335 4.62 14.21 23.72
N GLN A 336 3.37 14.08 24.20
CA GLN A 336 2.69 15.06 25.06
C GLN A 336 2.79 14.69 26.56
N GLY A 337 3.83 13.94 26.95
CA GLY A 337 4.10 13.58 28.34
C GLY A 337 3.97 14.76 29.30
N ASP A 338 3.43 14.45 30.48
CA ASP A 338 3.26 15.35 31.63
C ASP A 338 4.53 16.24 31.80
N PRO A 339 4.41 17.57 31.91
CA PRO A 339 5.57 18.46 32.11
C PRO A 339 6.41 18.16 33.36
N ASN A 340 6.02 17.17 34.18
CA ASN A 340 6.76 16.70 35.35
C ASN A 340 7.61 15.43 35.14
N ASP A 341 7.51 14.74 34.01
CA ASP A 341 8.35 13.56 33.77
C ASP A 341 9.60 13.94 32.98
N GLU A 342 10.72 14.05 33.70
CA GLU A 342 12.05 14.25 33.15
C GLU A 342 12.39 13.13 32.15
N LEU A 343 12.77 13.57 30.94
CA LEU A 343 13.36 12.80 29.87
C LEU A 343 14.58 11.98 30.35
N GLU A 344 14.41 10.67 30.51
CA GLU A 344 15.49 9.71 30.33
C GLU A 344 15.10 8.59 29.36
N SER A 345 15.99 8.36 28.39
CA SER A 345 16.01 7.30 27.37
C SER A 345 14.93 7.46 26.28
N ILE A 346 15.26 7.52 24.99
CA ILE A 346 16.00 6.51 24.23
C ILE A 346 16.75 7.20 23.07
N LEU A 347 18.08 7.06 23.06
CA LEU A 347 18.92 6.93 21.87
C LEU A 347 19.35 5.46 21.77
#